data_AF-A0A563VR91-F1
#
_entry.id   AF-A0A563VR91-F1
#
_cell.length_a   1.000
_cell.length_b   1.000
_cell.length_c   1.000
_cell.angle_alpha   90.00
_cell.angle_beta   90.00
_cell.angle_gamma   90.00
#
_symmetry.space_group_name_H-M   'P 1'
#
loop_
_entity.id
_entity.type
_entity.pdbx_description
1 polymer ?
#
loop_
_entity_poly.entity_id
_entity_poly.type
_entity_poly.pdbx_seq_one_letter_code
_entity_poly.pdbx_strand_id
1 'polypeptide(L)' 'MENKTPNDANYDRAITSAETAARMEREGDKFKQTPESEGDIDTTSGYTVDREGLANNYAIEPEMYVEEKS' A
#
# COMPACT_ATOMS: atom_id res chain seq x y z
N MET A 1 7.06 -4.18 -8.55
CA MET A 1 8.34 -4.57 -7.93
C MET A 1 8.09 -5.89 -7.22
N GLU A 2 8.61 -7.00 -7.77
CA GLU A 2 8.34 -8.36 -7.30
C GLU A 2 9.28 -8.65 -6.11
N ASN A 3 8.75 -8.74 -4.88
CA ASN A 3 9.52 -9.10 -3.70
C ASN A 3 9.92 -10.58 -3.80
N LYS A 4 11.08 -10.84 -4.41
CA LYS A 4 11.50 -12.18 -4.81
C LYS A 4 12.01 -13.04 -3.64
N THR A 5 12.23 -12.46 -2.44
CA THR A 5 12.57 -13.21 -1.22
C THR A 5 12.04 -12.57 0.08
N PRO A 6 11.75 -13.36 1.13
CA PRO A 6 11.37 -12.84 2.46
C PRO A 6 12.44 -11.94 3.12
N ASN A 7 13.70 -12.10 2.72
CA ASN A 7 14.81 -11.28 3.22
C ASN A 7 14.84 -9.86 2.65
N ASP A 8 14.16 -9.60 1.53
CA ASP A 8 13.98 -8.25 0.98
C ASP A 8 12.79 -7.53 1.62
N ALA A 9 12.02 -8.23 2.47
CA ALA A 9 10.82 -7.73 3.10
C ALA A 9 11.02 -7.15 4.50
N ASN A 10 12.25 -6.98 4.97
CA ASN A 10 12.55 -6.34 6.25
C ASN A 10 13.79 -5.44 6.09
N TYR A 11 13.91 -4.40 6.92
CA TYR A 11 15.12 -3.57 6.95
C TYR A 11 16.32 -4.35 7.51
N ASP A 12 16.06 -5.31 8.41
CA ASP A 12 17.02 -6.28 8.91
C ASP A 12 16.73 -7.67 8.31
N ARG A 13 17.77 -8.35 7.81
CA ARG A 13 17.65 -9.68 7.19
C ARG A 13 17.35 -10.78 8.20
N ALA A 14 17.66 -10.57 9.48
CA ALA A 14 17.53 -11.59 10.52
C ALA A 14 16.29 -11.40 11.40
N ILE A 15 15.59 -10.27 11.27
CA ILE A 15 14.51 -9.90 12.18
C ILE A 15 13.29 -9.49 11.37
N THR A 16 12.17 -10.18 11.63
CA THR A 16 10.84 -9.75 11.22
C THR A 16 10.10 -9.32 12.48
N SER A 17 9.47 -8.14 12.47
CA SER A 17 8.61 -7.72 13.58
C SER A 17 7.44 -8.69 13.77
N ALA A 18 6.99 -8.87 15.02
CA ALA A 18 5.82 -9.68 15.32
C ALA A 18 4.56 -9.19 14.58
N GLU A 19 4.44 -7.86 14.39
CA GLU A 19 3.34 -7.26 13.63
C GLU A 19 3.41 -7.66 12.15
N THR A 20 4.58 -7.50 11.52
CA THR A 20 4.82 -7.90 10.12
C THR A 20 4.53 -9.37 9.91
N ALA A 21 5.02 -10.25 10.81
CA ALA A 21 4.76 -11.68 10.72
C ALA A 21 3.26 -12.01 10.79
N ALA A 22 2.54 -11.42 11.75
CA ALA A 22 1.09 -11.61 11.88
C ALA A 22 0.32 -11.10 10.65
N ARG A 23 0.78 -10.00 10.03
CA ARG A 23 0.18 -9.48 8.80
C ARG A 23 0.46 -10.36 7.60
N MET A 24 1.68 -10.88 7.46
CA MET A 24 2.02 -11.83 6.40
C MET A 24 1.12 -13.07 6.46
N GLU A 25 0.89 -13.63 7.66
CA GLU A 25 -0.02 -14.77 7.84
C GLU A 25 -1.48 -14.43 7.50
N ARG A 26 -1.94 -13.23 7.90
CA ARG A 26 -3.33 -12.80 7.68
C ARG A 26 -3.61 -12.40 6.24
N GLU A 27 -2.67 -11.75 5.57
CA GLU A 27 -2.86 -11.13 4.25
C GLU A 27 -2.39 -12.05 3.11
N GLY A 28 -1.47 -12.99 3.39
CA GLY A 28 -0.97 -13.94 2.41
C GLY A 28 -0.47 -13.24 1.15
N ASP A 29 -1.04 -13.60 0.00
CA ASP A 29 -0.69 -13.02 -1.30
C ASP A 29 -0.97 -11.52 -1.41
N LYS A 30 -1.89 -10.99 -0.58
CA LYS A 30 -2.21 -9.56 -0.52
C LYS A 30 -1.24 -8.74 0.35
N PHE A 31 -0.27 -9.39 0.99
CA PHE A 31 0.72 -8.68 1.78
C PHE A 31 1.47 -7.66 0.93
N LYS A 32 1.59 -6.42 1.42
CA LYS A 32 2.17 -5.27 0.72
C LYS A 32 1.43 -4.79 -0.54
N GLN A 33 0.17 -5.17 -0.71
CA GLN A 33 -0.67 -4.58 -1.75
C GLN A 33 -1.43 -3.38 -1.20
N THR A 34 -1.48 -2.31 -1.97
CA THR A 34 -2.40 -1.19 -1.73
C THR A 34 -3.79 -1.55 -2.28
N PRO A 35 -4.87 -0.98 -1.72
CA PRO A 35 -6.19 -1.12 -2.34
C PRO A 35 -6.17 -0.57 -3.77
N GLU A 36 -6.95 -1.19 -4.65
CA GLU A 36 -7.16 -0.71 -6.02
C GLU A 36 -8.36 0.24 -6.03
N SER A 37 -8.29 1.28 -6.87
CA SER A 37 -9.41 2.21 -7.05
C SER A 37 -10.60 1.51 -7.70
N GLU A 38 -11.77 1.54 -7.05
CA GLU A 38 -13.03 1.06 -7.60
C GLU A 38 -13.93 2.25 -7.98
N GLY A 39 -14.20 2.42 -9.28
CA GLY A 39 -15.05 3.50 -9.80
C GLY A 39 -14.27 4.66 -10.45
N ASP A 40 -14.98 5.74 -10.77
CA ASP A 40 -14.43 6.88 -11.52
C ASP A 40 -13.60 7.84 -10.66
N ILE A 41 -13.68 7.74 -9.33
CA ILE A 41 -13.00 8.61 -8.38
C ILE A 41 -11.87 7.82 -7.71
N ASP A 42 -10.62 8.21 -7.95
CA ASP A 42 -9.48 7.62 -7.27
C ASP A 42 -9.41 8.06 -5.81
N THR A 43 -9.73 7.14 -4.91
CA THR A 43 -9.65 7.31 -3.45
C THR A 43 -8.47 6.57 -2.84
N THR A 44 -7.64 5.91 -3.66
CA THR A 44 -6.62 4.96 -3.24
C THR A 44 -5.20 5.45 -3.43
N SER A 45 -4.98 6.50 -4.21
CA SER A 45 -3.65 7.06 -4.47
C SER A 45 -2.91 7.55 -3.21
N GLY A 46 -3.63 7.81 -2.12
CA GLY A 46 -3.07 8.18 -0.81
C GLY A 46 -2.45 7.02 -0.03
N TYR A 47 -2.68 5.78 -0.46
CA TYR A 47 -2.21 4.59 0.24
C TYR A 47 -0.74 4.33 -0.08
N THR A 48 0.04 4.12 0.97
CA THR A 48 1.43 3.66 0.86
C THR A 48 1.64 2.47 1.78
N VAL A 49 2.47 1.52 1.35
CA VAL A 49 2.89 0.41 2.18
C VAL A 49 4.41 0.33 2.18
N ASP A 50 5.01 0.25 3.37
CA ASP A 50 6.45 0.19 3.50
C ASP A 50 7.02 -1.23 3.30
N ARG A 51 8.35 -1.35 3.47
CA ARG A 51 9.02 -2.64 3.30
C ARG A 51 8.65 -3.65 4.38
N GLU A 52 8.21 -3.26 5.55
CA GLU A 52 7.78 -4.17 6.62
C GLU A 52 6.27 -4.44 6.59
N GLY A 53 5.60 -3.89 5.58
CA GLY A 53 4.17 -4.05 5.36
C GLY A 53 3.32 -2.99 6.05
N LEU A 54 3.88 -2.04 6.80
CA LEU A 54 3.12 -0.97 7.48
C LEU A 54 2.41 -0.09 6.45
N ALA A 55 1.09 0.02 6.60
CA ALA A 55 0.23 0.76 5.66
C ALA A 55 -0.11 2.14 6.24
N ASN A 56 0.01 3.18 5.42
CA ASN A 56 -0.40 4.55 5.73
C ASN A 56 -1.40 5.05 4.68
N ASN A 57 -2.30 5.93 5.09
CA ASN A 57 -3.22 6.64 4.20
C ASN A 57 -3.02 8.15 4.36
N TYR A 58 -2.50 8.80 3.31
CA TYR A 58 -2.32 10.25 3.26
C TYR A 58 -3.45 10.90 2.48
N ALA A 59 -3.98 12.02 2.98
CA ALA A 59 -4.97 12.80 2.26
C ALA A 59 -4.36 13.35 0.96
N ILE A 60 -5.05 13.13 -0.16
CA ILE A 60 -4.72 13.69 -1.47
C ILE A 60 -5.84 14.65 -1.88
N GLU A 61 -5.46 15.81 -2.40
CA GLU A 61 -6.42 16.76 -2.97
C GLU A 61 -6.91 16.26 -4.33
N PRO A 62 -8.23 16.11 -4.55
CA PRO A 62 -8.76 15.68 -5.83
C PRO A 62 -8.65 16.79 -6.87
N GLU A 63 -8.61 16.40 -8.15
CA GLU A 63 -8.68 17.37 -9.25
C GLU A 63 -10.02 18.12 -9.23
N MET A 64 -9.95 19.44 -9.37
CA MET A 64 -11.13 20.30 -9.44
C MET A 64 -11.75 20.20 -10.84
N TYR A 65 -12.99 19.74 -10.93
CA TYR A 65 -13.75 19.79 -12.18
C TYR A 65 -14.06 21.26 -12.55
N VAL A 66 -13.63 21.70 -13.73
CA VAL A 66 -13.99 23.00 -14.30
C VAL A 66 -14.91 22.76 -15.50
N GLU A 67 -16.17 23.17 -15.42
CA GLU A 67 -17.06 23.18 -16.58
C GLU A 67 -16.68 24.36 -17.48
N GLU A 68 -16.00 24.10 -18.60
CA GLU A 68 -15.79 25.11 -19.64
C GLU A 68 -17.15 25.45 -20.27
N LYS A 69 -17.76 26.56 -19.84
CA LYS A 69 -18.94 27.10 -20.52
C LYS A 69 -18.54 27.56 -21.91
N SER A 70 -18.97 26.81 -22.92
CA SER A 70 -18.89 27.18 -24.35
C SER A 70 -19.86 28.30 -24.69
#